data_AF-A0A5M9MHW6-F1
#
_entry.id   AF-A0A5M9MHW6-F1
#
_cell.length_a   1.000
_cell.length_b   1.000
_cell.length_c   1.000
_cell.angle_alpha   90.00
_cell.angle_beta   90.00
_cell.angle_gamma   90.00
#
_symmetry.space_group_name_H-M   'P 1'
#
loop_
_entity.id
_entity.type
_entity.pdbx_description
1 polymer ?
#
loop_
_entity_poly.entity_id
_entity_poly.type
_entity_poly.pdbx_seq_one_letter_code
_entity_poly.pdbx_strand_id
1 'polypeptide(L)'
;MAPVDEVREFMECMGGATSVLKKARAKERARIGLQKLGYGAKNGTWKNIYLTGAYELENPPRPAINAMAPQGLQEGEVTINFMVDGMPEGLNPDTGWHLRLSNGALTGHGICCASYSEAPNTQFKVTGDVSAWNTIGCLTTAPNKAFNIVTP
;
A
#
# COMPACT_ATOMS: atom_id res chain seq x y z
N MET A 1 -38.26 -0.91 5.39
CA MET A 1 -38.97 -1.67 4.34
C MET A 1 -39.20 -3.09 4.84
N ALA A 2 -40.03 -3.89 4.17
CA ALA A 2 -40.02 -5.33 4.44
C ALA A 2 -38.73 -5.95 3.84
N PRO A 3 -38.14 -7.01 4.42
CA PRO A 3 -36.90 -7.61 3.92
C PRO A 3 -36.95 -8.01 2.43
N VAL A 4 -38.13 -8.38 1.93
CA VAL A 4 -38.34 -8.73 0.51
C VAL A 4 -38.22 -7.52 -0.43
N ASP A 5 -38.62 -6.34 0.02
CA ASP A 5 -38.52 -5.12 -0.77
C ASP A 5 -37.07 -4.64 -0.87
N GLU A 6 -36.30 -4.78 0.21
CA GLU A 6 -34.87 -4.43 0.21
C GLU A 6 -34.07 -5.36 -0.70
N VAL A 7 -34.35 -6.67 -0.66
CA VAL A 7 -33.71 -7.64 -1.54
C VAL A 7 -34.06 -7.37 -3.00
N ARG A 8 -35.31 -6.99 -3.29
CA ARG A 8 -35.74 -6.65 -4.65
C ARG A 8 -35.02 -5.40 -5.17
N GLU A 9 -35.00 -4.33 -4.38
CA GLU A 9 -34.29 -3.10 -4.72
C GLU A 9 -32.78 -3.34 -4.90
N PHE A 10 -32.18 -4.16 -4.04
CA PHE A 10 -30.78 -4.54 -4.15
C PHE A 10 -30.50 -5.36 -5.42
N MET A 11 -31.37 -6.31 -5.76
CA MET A 11 -31.25 -7.09 -6.99
C MET A 11 -31.39 -6.21 -8.23
N GLU A 12 -32.31 -5.24 -8.21
CA GLU A 12 -32.46 -4.24 -9.29
C GLU A 12 -31.18 -3.42 -9.45
N CYS A 13 -30.62 -2.88 -8.36
CA CYS A 13 -29.34 -2.16 -8.35
C CYS A 13 -28.15 -3.00 -8.88
N MET A 14 -28.18 -4.33 -8.69
CA MET A 14 -27.14 -5.24 -9.19
C MET A 14 -27.35 -5.72 -10.65
N GLY A 15 -28.35 -5.19 -11.35
CA GLY A 15 -28.66 -5.54 -12.74
C GLY A 15 -29.59 -6.77 -12.89
N GLY A 16 -30.41 -7.03 -11.88
CA GLY A 16 -31.41 -8.10 -11.83
C GLY A 16 -30.87 -9.45 -11.32
N ALA A 17 -31.80 -10.33 -10.94
CA ALA A 17 -31.48 -11.64 -10.35
C ALA A 17 -30.55 -12.51 -11.21
N THR A 18 -30.65 -12.43 -12.54
CA THR A 18 -29.81 -13.20 -13.47
C THR A 18 -28.34 -12.76 -13.44
N SER A 19 -28.08 -11.44 -13.33
CA SER A 19 -26.74 -10.87 -13.18
C SER A 19 -26.10 -11.35 -11.87
N VAL A 20 -26.86 -11.31 -10.77
CA VAL A 20 -26.42 -11.77 -9.46
C VAL A 20 -26.04 -13.26 -9.50
N LEU A 21 -26.93 -14.11 -10.04
CA LEU A 21 -26.67 -15.54 -10.18
C LEU A 21 -25.49 -15.84 -11.09
N LYS A 22 -25.31 -15.08 -12.18
CA LYS A 22 -24.16 -15.25 -13.08
C LYS A 22 -22.84 -14.95 -12.36
N LYS A 23 -22.77 -13.86 -11.60
CA LYS A 23 -21.59 -13.50 -10.78
C LYS A 23 -21.30 -14.55 -9.71
N ALA A 24 -22.34 -14.99 -8.98
CA ALA A 24 -22.20 -16.04 -7.96
C ALA A 24 -21.69 -17.36 -8.55
N ARG A 25 -22.22 -17.78 -9.71
CA ARG A 25 -21.74 -18.98 -10.42
C ARG A 25 -20.31 -18.84 -10.93
N ALA A 26 -19.94 -17.67 -11.45
CA ALA A 26 -18.58 -17.40 -11.92
C ALA A 26 -17.57 -17.48 -10.76
N LYS A 27 -17.92 -16.87 -9.63
CA LYS A 27 -17.15 -16.91 -8.39
C LYS A 27 -16.93 -18.36 -7.92
N GLU A 28 -18.00 -19.15 -7.88
CA GLU A 28 -17.91 -20.56 -7.46
C GLU A 28 -17.07 -21.41 -8.42
N ARG A 29 -17.22 -21.20 -9.74
CA ARG A 29 -16.40 -21.90 -10.74
C ARG A 29 -14.91 -21.55 -10.61
N ALA A 30 -14.58 -20.28 -10.40
CA ALA A 30 -13.21 -19.84 -10.19
C ALA A 30 -12.61 -20.51 -8.94
N ARG A 31 -13.37 -20.52 -7.84
CA ARG A 31 -12.98 -21.16 -6.58
C ARG A 31 -12.66 -22.65 -6.75
N ILE A 32 -13.57 -23.41 -7.36
CA ILE A 32 -13.35 -24.85 -7.62
C ILE A 32 -12.13 -25.06 -8.52
N GLY A 33 -11.97 -24.23 -9.56
CA GLY A 33 -10.82 -24.29 -10.46
C GLY A 33 -9.49 -24.11 -9.72
N LEU A 34 -9.41 -23.08 -8.87
CA LEU A 34 -8.24 -22.80 -8.05
C LEU A 34 -7.94 -23.94 -7.07
N GLN A 35 -8.95 -24.53 -6.41
CA GLN A 35 -8.74 -25.69 -5.53
C GLN A 35 -8.13 -26.88 -6.28
N LYS A 36 -8.65 -27.20 -7.47
CA LYS A 36 -8.12 -28.30 -8.29
C LYS A 36 -6.66 -28.06 -8.69
N LEU A 37 -6.33 -26.84 -9.09
CA LEU A 37 -4.94 -26.46 -9.41
C LEU A 37 -4.03 -26.51 -8.18
N GLY A 38 -4.52 -26.06 -7.02
CA GLY A 38 -3.79 -26.12 -5.76
C GLY A 38 -3.48 -27.55 -5.32
N TYR A 39 -4.43 -28.47 -5.42
CA TYR A 39 -4.21 -29.89 -5.10
C TYR A 39 -3.32 -30.61 -6.13
N GLY A 40 -3.32 -30.17 -7.39
CA GLY A 40 -2.44 -30.68 -8.44
C GLY A 40 -1.03 -30.07 -8.46
N ALA A 41 -0.80 -28.97 -7.73
CA ALA A 41 0.46 -28.23 -7.76
C ALA A 41 1.56 -28.97 -6.98
N LYS A 42 2.66 -29.30 -7.68
CA LYS A 42 3.88 -29.87 -7.06
C LYS A 42 4.77 -28.82 -6.41
N ASN A 43 4.61 -27.54 -6.78
CA ASN A 43 5.38 -26.43 -6.23
C ASN A 43 4.59 -25.78 -5.08
N GLY A 44 5.25 -25.60 -3.93
CA GLY A 44 4.62 -25.06 -2.72
C GLY A 44 4.08 -23.64 -2.89
N THR A 45 4.82 -22.77 -3.60
CA THR A 45 4.38 -21.40 -3.89
C THR A 45 3.09 -21.40 -4.71
N TRP A 46 3.04 -22.17 -5.80
CA TRP A 46 1.83 -22.27 -6.62
C TRP A 46 0.65 -22.87 -5.86
N LYS A 47 0.89 -23.90 -5.05
CA LYS A 47 -0.13 -24.48 -4.17
C LYS A 47 -0.71 -23.42 -3.22
N ASN A 48 0.14 -22.62 -2.58
CA ASN A 48 -0.29 -21.57 -1.65
C ASN A 48 -1.09 -20.48 -2.38
N ILE A 49 -0.62 -20.01 -3.54
CA ILE A 49 -1.33 -18.99 -4.33
C ILE A 49 -2.74 -19.46 -4.71
N TYR A 50 -2.86 -20.69 -5.24
CA TYR A 50 -4.15 -21.21 -5.66
C TYR A 50 -5.12 -21.43 -4.49
N LEU A 51 -4.66 -22.04 -3.39
CA LEU A 51 -5.52 -22.32 -2.25
C LEU A 51 -5.91 -21.05 -1.49
N THR A 52 -5.00 -20.08 -1.36
CA THR A 52 -5.31 -18.76 -0.78
C THR A 52 -6.28 -17.99 -1.69
N GLY A 53 -6.08 -17.99 -3.01
CA GLY A 53 -7.01 -17.36 -3.93
C GLY A 53 -8.41 -17.97 -3.88
N ALA A 54 -8.51 -19.31 -3.74
CA ALA A 54 -9.80 -19.97 -3.53
C ALA A 54 -10.45 -19.57 -2.20
N TYR A 55 -9.65 -19.46 -1.13
CA TYR A 55 -10.11 -19.04 0.19
C TYR A 55 -10.63 -17.59 0.19
N GLU A 56 -9.94 -16.67 -0.47
CA GLU A 56 -10.31 -15.25 -0.57
C GLU A 56 -11.53 -14.98 -1.45
N LEU A 57 -11.95 -15.95 -2.27
CA LEU A 57 -13.27 -15.85 -2.90
C LEU A 57 -14.37 -16.01 -1.84
N GLU A 58 -14.24 -16.88 -0.85
CA GLU A 58 -15.28 -17.05 0.18
C GLU A 58 -15.14 -16.10 1.37
N ASN A 59 -13.94 -15.58 1.60
CA ASN A 59 -13.57 -14.82 2.79
C ASN A 59 -12.85 -13.52 2.41
N PRO A 60 -12.93 -12.45 3.21
CA PRO A 60 -12.15 -11.25 2.92
C PRO A 60 -10.64 -11.52 2.96
N PRO A 61 -9.82 -10.78 2.19
CA PRO A 61 -8.37 -10.88 2.23
C PRO A 61 -7.85 -10.66 3.65
N ARG A 62 -6.83 -11.45 4.04
CA ARG A 62 -6.17 -11.27 5.33
C ARG A 62 -5.15 -10.15 5.22
N PRO A 63 -5.06 -9.24 6.19
CA PRO A 63 -4.05 -8.19 6.16
C PRO A 63 -2.65 -8.80 6.19
N ALA A 64 -1.79 -8.34 5.28
CA ALA A 64 -0.39 -8.71 5.27
C ALA A 64 0.27 -8.29 6.60
N ILE A 65 1.06 -9.20 7.18
CA ILE A 65 1.90 -8.91 8.35
C ILE A 65 3.16 -8.22 7.84
N ASN A 66 2.98 -7.00 7.33
CA ASN A 66 4.07 -6.14 6.86
C ASN A 66 4.50 -5.25 8.03
N ALA A 67 5.30 -5.83 8.92
CA ALA A 67 6.05 -5.09 9.93
C ALA A 67 7.53 -5.26 9.60
N MET A 68 8.19 -4.16 9.21
CA MET A 68 9.63 -4.13 9.19
C MET A 68 10.12 -4.29 10.63
N ALA A 69 10.96 -5.29 10.88
CA ALA A 69 11.61 -5.41 12.18
C ALA A 69 12.52 -4.18 12.39
N PRO A 70 12.63 -3.62 13.61
CA PRO A 70 13.51 -2.49 13.89
C PRO A 70 14.96 -2.72 13.43
N GLN A 71 15.44 -3.96 13.49
CA GLN A 71 16.77 -4.34 13.01
C GLN A 71 16.93 -4.13 11.50
N GLY A 72 15.87 -4.37 10.71
CA GLY A 72 15.88 -4.11 9.26
C GLY A 72 15.84 -2.62 8.89
N LEU A 73 15.64 -1.73 9.86
CA LEU A 73 15.82 -0.28 9.72
C LEU A 73 17.22 0.19 10.16
N GLN A 74 17.96 -0.65 10.88
CA GLN A 74 19.28 -0.35 11.44
C GLN A 74 20.42 -0.90 10.58
N GLU A 75 20.15 -1.88 9.73
CA GLU A 75 21.10 -2.35 8.70
C GLU A 75 21.22 -1.31 7.59
N GLY A 76 22.21 -0.42 7.72
CA GLY A 76 22.81 0.38 6.65
C GLY A 76 21.84 1.23 5.81
N GLU A 77 21.86 2.55 6.04
CA GLU A 77 21.30 3.56 5.13
C GLU A 77 19.99 3.14 4.44
N VAL A 78 18.91 2.95 5.22
CA VAL A 78 17.57 2.95 4.63
C VAL A 78 17.28 4.37 4.16
N THR A 79 17.77 4.68 2.97
CA THR A 79 17.34 5.86 2.24
C THR A 79 15.91 5.58 1.84
N ILE A 80 14.97 6.31 2.44
CA ILE A 80 13.64 6.43 1.85
C ILE A 80 13.87 7.17 0.53
N ASN A 81 14.17 6.41 -0.52
CA ASN A 81 14.17 6.92 -1.88
C ASN A 81 12.73 7.29 -2.18
N PHE A 82 12.35 8.53 -1.87
CA PHE A 82 11.13 9.16 -2.35
C PHE A 82 11.20 9.33 -3.88
N MET A 83 11.60 8.31 -4.65
CA MET A 83 11.98 8.41 -6.06
C MET A 83 12.67 9.76 -6.37
N VAL A 84 13.61 10.15 -5.52
CA VAL A 84 14.36 11.39 -5.73
C VAL A 84 15.52 11.00 -6.64
N ASP A 85 15.29 11.16 -7.93
CA ASP A 85 16.31 10.95 -8.94
C ASP A 85 17.52 11.86 -8.65
N GLY A 86 18.73 11.30 -8.75
CA GLY A 86 19.98 12.05 -8.60
C GLY A 86 20.50 12.28 -7.18
N MET A 87 20.21 11.41 -6.20
CA MET A 87 20.91 11.45 -4.90
C MET A 87 22.38 11.06 -5.07
N PRO A 88 23.35 11.97 -4.88
CA PRO A 88 24.76 11.65 -5.04
C PRO A 88 25.24 10.82 -3.84
N GLU A 89 25.87 9.67 -4.11
CA GLU A 89 26.60 8.92 -3.10
C GLU A 89 27.78 9.76 -2.59
N GLY A 90 27.91 9.91 -1.26
CA GLY A 90 28.97 10.74 -0.65
C GLY A 90 28.65 12.24 -0.62
N LEU A 91 27.53 12.60 0.01
CA LEU A 91 27.13 14.00 0.23
C LEU A 91 28.25 14.77 0.95
N ASN A 92 28.64 15.91 0.38
CA ASN A 92 29.43 16.90 1.10
C ASN A 92 28.68 17.28 2.39
N PRO A 93 29.39 17.43 3.53
CA PRO A 93 28.76 17.74 4.83
C PRO A 93 27.95 19.05 4.82
N ASP A 94 28.19 19.92 3.85
CA ASP A 94 27.48 21.18 3.63
C ASP A 94 26.30 21.06 2.65
N THR A 95 25.73 19.87 2.43
CA THR A 95 24.58 19.69 1.53
C THR A 95 23.29 19.50 2.33
N GLY A 96 22.33 20.40 2.15
CA GLY A 96 20.95 20.24 2.61
C GLY A 96 20.04 19.74 1.49
N TRP A 97 18.80 19.41 1.84
CA TRP A 97 17.78 18.97 0.89
C TRP A 97 16.61 19.94 0.85
N HIS A 98 16.23 20.35 -0.35
CA HIS A 98 15.02 21.12 -0.57
C HIS A 98 13.92 20.22 -1.13
N LEU A 99 12.85 20.05 -0.35
CA LEU A 99 11.63 19.35 -0.74
C LEU A 99 10.57 20.34 -1.24
N ARG A 100 9.94 20.04 -2.37
CA ARG A 100 8.86 20.85 -2.97
C ARG A 100 7.66 19.97 -3.30
N LEU A 101 6.49 20.34 -2.78
CA LEU A 101 5.21 19.73 -3.13
C LEU A 101 4.46 20.68 -4.07
N SER A 102 4.27 20.29 -5.33
CA SER A 102 3.48 21.06 -6.30
C SER A 102 2.92 20.17 -7.40
N ASN A 103 1.76 20.53 -7.97
CA ASN A 103 1.11 19.77 -9.06
C ASN A 103 0.86 18.29 -8.72
N GLY A 104 0.60 17.98 -7.45
CA GLY A 104 0.37 16.60 -6.99
C GLY A 104 1.63 15.74 -6.88
N ALA A 105 2.83 16.31 -7.02
CA ALA A 105 4.10 15.61 -6.88
C ALA A 105 4.98 16.24 -5.78
N LEU A 106 5.61 15.39 -4.97
CA LEU A 106 6.67 15.77 -4.04
C LEU A 106 8.02 15.50 -4.73
N THR A 107 8.80 16.55 -4.94
CA THR A 107 10.13 16.49 -5.57
C THR A 107 11.18 16.95 -4.58
N GLY A 108 12.38 16.38 -4.64
CA GLY A 108 13.52 16.79 -3.81
C GLY A 108 14.76 17.08 -4.66
N HIS A 109 15.63 17.99 -4.21
CA HIS A 109 16.99 18.11 -4.74
C HIS A 109 17.96 18.60 -3.66
N GLY A 110 19.23 18.23 -3.82
CA GLY A 110 20.31 18.71 -2.97
C GLY A 110 20.59 20.20 -3.22
N ILE A 111 20.80 20.95 -2.14
CA ILE A 111 21.22 22.34 -2.15
C ILE A 111 22.48 22.47 -1.29
N CYS A 112 23.45 23.27 -1.72
CA CYS A 112 24.56 23.63 -0.85
C CYS A 112 24.01 24.51 0.28
N CYS A 113 24.10 24.02 1.52
CA CYS A 113 23.85 24.81 2.71
C CYS A 113 25.05 25.72 2.98
N ALA A 114 24.78 26.98 3.27
CA ALA A 114 25.79 27.84 3.89
C ALA A 114 25.94 27.40 5.35
N SER A 115 26.89 26.51 5.63
CA SER A 115 27.34 26.05 6.95
C SER A 115 26.25 25.51 7.89
N TYR A 116 26.26 24.20 8.12
CA TYR A 116 25.51 23.57 9.21
C TYR A 116 26.34 23.59 10.50
N SER A 117 25.90 24.31 11.53
CA SER A 117 26.50 24.19 12.87
C SER A 117 25.80 23.07 13.63
N GLU A 118 26.51 21.99 13.94
CA GLU A 118 25.99 20.90 14.76
C GLU A 118 25.44 21.44 16.09
N ALA A 119 24.16 21.21 16.36
CA ALA A 119 23.59 21.48 17.66
C ALA A 119 24.00 20.35 18.62
N PRO A 120 24.44 20.65 19.86
CA PRO A 120 25.03 19.67 20.78
C PRO A 120 24.04 18.62 21.34
N ASN A 121 22.77 18.63 20.93
CA ASN A 121 21.76 17.67 21.34
C ASN A 121 20.91 17.25 20.13
N THR A 122 20.68 15.94 20.01
CA THR A 122 19.96 15.19 18.96
C THR A 122 18.45 15.48 18.85
N GLN A 123 18.01 16.72 19.08
CA GLN A 123 16.64 17.14 18.88
C GLN A 123 16.48 17.82 17.52
N PHE A 124 15.59 17.27 16.69
CA PHE A 124 15.19 17.87 15.42
C PHE A 124 14.80 19.35 15.62
N LYS A 125 15.55 20.27 15.01
CA LYS A 125 15.25 21.70 15.06
C LYS A 125 14.48 22.10 13.81
N VAL A 126 13.19 22.40 13.98
CA VAL A 126 12.36 22.95 12.90
C VAL A 126 12.25 24.46 13.07
N THR A 127 12.43 25.22 11.99
CA THR A 127 12.28 26.68 11.97
C THR A 127 11.31 27.08 10.85
N GLY A 128 10.71 28.27 10.93
CA GLY A 128 9.68 28.70 9.98
C GLY A 128 8.31 28.12 10.31
N ASP A 129 7.51 27.80 9.28
CA ASP A 129 6.18 27.23 9.44
C ASP A 129 6.23 25.74 9.79
N VAL A 130 6.04 25.44 11.07
CA VAL A 130 6.03 24.07 11.60
C VAL A 130 4.82 23.26 11.14
N SER A 131 3.74 23.91 10.70
CA SER A 131 2.51 23.23 10.27
C SER A 131 2.65 22.52 8.92
N ALA A 132 3.63 22.92 8.11
CA ALA A 132 3.92 22.31 6.81
C ALA A 132 4.16 20.79 6.90
N TRP A 133 4.80 20.32 7.98
CA TRP A 133 5.01 18.89 8.20
C TRP A 133 3.72 18.13 8.44
N ASN A 134 2.76 18.73 9.16
CA ASN A 134 1.44 18.12 9.36
C ASN A 134 0.68 18.02 8.04
N THR A 135 0.76 19.05 7.19
CA THR A 135 0.13 19.03 5.86
C THR A 135 0.67 17.89 5.01
N ILE A 136 2.00 17.72 4.94
CA ILE A 136 2.63 16.61 4.22
C ILE A 136 2.22 15.26 4.82
N GLY A 137 2.20 15.15 6.15
CA GLY A 137 1.77 13.96 6.86
C GLY A 137 0.32 13.56 6.50
N CYS A 138 -0.60 14.51 6.47
CA CYS A 138 -2.00 14.27 6.13
C CYS A 138 -2.22 13.86 4.66
N LEU A 139 -1.31 14.21 3.75
CA LEU A 139 -1.36 13.78 2.35
C LEU A 139 -0.75 12.39 2.13
N THR A 140 -0.06 11.86 3.12
CA THR A 140 0.59 10.54 3.03
C THR A 140 -0.42 9.46 3.35
N THR A 141 -0.66 8.55 2.41
CA THR A 141 -1.57 7.40 2.60
C THR A 141 -0.76 6.12 2.73
N ALA A 142 -0.97 5.39 3.82
CA ALA A 142 -0.42 4.04 3.95
C ALA A 142 -1.16 3.08 3.00
N PRO A 143 -0.45 2.17 2.31
CA PRO A 143 -1.09 1.21 1.43
C PRO A 143 -2.03 0.27 2.21
N ASN A 144 -3.16 -0.08 1.61
CA ASN A 144 -4.07 -1.06 2.19
C ASN A 144 -3.39 -2.43 2.25
N LYS A 145 -3.20 -2.96 3.47
CA LYS A 145 -2.54 -4.27 3.69
C LYS A 145 -3.41 -5.48 3.33
N ALA A 146 -4.71 -5.28 3.08
CA ALA A 146 -5.69 -6.30 2.72
C ALA A 146 -6.43 -5.92 1.42
N PHE A 147 -5.68 -5.50 0.40
CA PHE A 147 -6.29 -5.18 -0.90
C PHE A 147 -6.78 -6.46 -1.59
N ASN A 148 -7.86 -6.34 -2.37
CA ASN A 148 -8.41 -7.48 -3.10
C ASN A 148 -7.49 -7.88 -4.25
N ILE A 149 -7.22 -9.18 -4.38
CA ILE A 149 -6.44 -9.74 -5.49
C ILE A 149 -7.34 -10.51 -6.46
N VAL A 150 -8.22 -11.37 -5.93
CA VAL A 150 -9.08 -12.26 -6.73
C VAL A 150 -10.42 -11.65 -7.09
N THR A 151 -10.71 -10.45 -6.60
CA THR A 151 -11.89 -9.66 -6.94
C THR A 151 -11.49 -8.20 -7.18
N PRO A 152 -12.22 -7.46 -8.02
CA PRO A 152 -12.08 -6.00 -8.11
C PRO A 152 -12.39 -5.28 -6.79
#